data_AF-A0A3E0PRK7-F1
#
_entry.id   AF-A0A3E0PRK7-F1
#
_cell.length_a   1.000
_cell.length_b   1.000
_cell.length_c   1.000
_cell.angle_alpha   90.00
_cell.angle_beta   90.00
_cell.angle_gamma   90.00
#
_symmetry.space_group_name_H-M   'P 1'
#
loop_
_entity.id
_entity.type
_entity.pdbx_description
1 polymer ?
#
loop_
_entity_poly.entity_id
_entity_poly.type
_entity_poly.pdbx_seq_one_letter_code
_entity_poly.pdbx_strand_id
1 'polypeptide(L)'
;MSVSQSNRVHVPIILILLASGTPVSAQGDSEDRIGLPRDPQTPVIELFTSSGRADSRRPDRMLVVTADGTVAVAAGNGVARQSSARLSRDELLDLLSDLISTHRILQCRSDQLLQEAERAGRAAGLDWKFPKATTTIIRIRLSGGVHEVRCTAAELLAERFPDAESVQNFNGALLRLQNLIAVTQIGGAAEAQRLCDIANSELRVTGDRRNGVTARDIQSVRENRQGLRLVQFHLSQDDNGDSPNALISVVESQDSPAQVTITPLPRRER
;
A
#
# COMPACT_ATOMS: atom_id res chain seq x y z
N MET A 1 26.72 -61.94 -7.36
CA MET A 1 26.48 -61.68 -5.92
C MET A 1 27.43 -60.58 -5.48
N SER A 2 27.01 -59.31 -5.57
CA SER A 2 27.81 -58.15 -5.18
C SER A 2 27.22 -57.52 -3.95
N VAL A 3 28.01 -57.48 -2.88
CA VAL A 3 27.67 -56.87 -1.59
C VAL A 3 27.93 -55.37 -1.69
N SER A 4 26.86 -54.58 -1.56
CA SER A 4 26.92 -53.12 -1.51
C SER A 4 27.27 -52.68 -0.08
N GLN A 5 28.43 -52.03 0.09
CA GLN A 5 28.85 -51.43 1.36
C GLN A 5 28.23 -50.04 1.51
N SER A 6 27.40 -49.88 2.54
CA SER A 6 26.75 -48.64 2.94
C SER A 6 27.73 -47.78 3.75
N ASN A 7 28.24 -46.69 3.15
CA ASN A 7 28.99 -45.66 3.86
C ASN A 7 28.04 -44.84 4.75
N ARG A 8 28.15 -45.00 6.07
CA ARG A 8 27.52 -44.10 7.05
C ARG A 8 28.46 -42.92 7.31
N VAL A 9 28.04 -41.73 6.89
CA VAL A 9 28.71 -40.48 7.24
C VAL A 9 28.32 -40.11 8.67
N HIS A 10 29.29 -40.09 9.58
CA HIS A 10 29.13 -39.56 10.93
C HIS A 10 29.01 -38.03 10.86
N VAL A 11 27.84 -37.50 11.19
CA VAL A 11 27.64 -36.07 11.43
C VAL A 11 27.95 -35.80 12.91
N PRO A 12 28.92 -34.92 13.25
CA PRO A 12 29.15 -34.54 14.64
C PRO A 12 27.99 -33.68 15.14
N ILE A 13 27.39 -34.10 16.24
CA ILE A 13 26.43 -33.31 17.03
C ILE A 13 27.22 -32.18 17.69
N ILE A 14 27.04 -30.95 17.20
CA ILE A 14 27.55 -29.75 17.85
C ILE A 14 26.60 -29.41 19.00
N LEU A 15 27.08 -29.59 20.22
CA LEU A 15 26.43 -29.20 21.47
C LEU A 15 26.55 -27.67 21.62
N ILE A 16 25.49 -26.93 21.32
CA ILE A 16 25.45 -25.47 21.52
C ILE A 16 25.22 -25.21 23.02
N LEU A 17 26.19 -24.54 23.64
CA LEU A 17 26.15 -24.03 25.01
C LEU A 17 25.03 -22.99 25.12
N LEU A 18 24.04 -23.26 25.99
CA LEU A 18 23.01 -22.30 26.38
C LEU A 18 23.67 -21.22 27.26
N ALA A 19 24.00 -20.08 26.65
CA ALA A 19 24.29 -18.86 27.38
C ALA A 19 22.98 -18.36 28.01
N SER A 20 23.00 -18.21 29.33
CA SER A 20 21.92 -17.65 30.14
C SER A 20 21.62 -16.22 29.68
N GLY A 21 20.64 -16.09 28.78
CA GLY A 21 20.11 -14.81 28.36
C GLY A 21 19.48 -14.10 29.54
N THR A 22 20.08 -12.98 29.95
CA THR A 22 19.39 -11.98 30.76
C THR A 22 18.12 -11.58 30.01
N PRO A 23 16.93 -11.62 30.65
CA PRO A 23 15.74 -11.09 30.02
C PRO A 23 15.96 -9.59 29.84
N VAL A 24 16.18 -9.19 28.59
CA VAL A 24 16.10 -7.78 28.19
C VAL A 24 14.62 -7.41 28.31
N SER A 25 14.23 -6.97 29.51
CA SER A 25 13.05 -6.16 29.72
C SER A 25 13.31 -4.79 29.11
N ALA A 26 13.14 -4.69 27.80
CA ALA A 26 13.03 -3.43 27.09
C ALA A 26 11.79 -3.48 26.22
N GLN A 27 11.06 -2.36 26.16
CA GLN A 27 9.92 -2.10 25.28
C GLN A 27 8.54 -2.51 25.81
N GLY A 28 8.07 -1.80 26.85
CA GLY A 28 6.68 -1.85 27.30
C GLY A 28 5.91 -0.53 27.20
N ASP A 29 6.43 0.51 26.52
CA ASP A 29 5.87 1.89 26.63
C ASP A 29 5.87 2.71 25.30
N SER A 30 6.02 2.07 24.14
CA SER A 30 6.05 2.80 22.86
C SER A 30 4.78 2.73 22.02
N GLU A 31 3.84 1.81 22.29
CA GLU A 31 2.65 1.65 21.44
C GLU A 31 1.50 2.60 21.78
N ASP A 32 1.44 3.16 22.99
CA ASP A 32 0.43 4.19 23.35
C ASP A 32 0.84 5.62 22.90
N ARG A 33 1.84 5.73 22.00
CA ARG A 33 2.42 7.03 21.57
C ARG A 33 1.67 7.73 20.45
N ILE A 34 0.90 7.02 19.63
CA ILE A 34 0.13 7.64 18.54
C ILE A 34 -1.09 8.30 19.17
N GLY A 35 -0.90 9.52 19.68
CA GLY A 35 -1.95 10.26 20.38
C GLY A 35 -3.11 10.58 19.44
N LEU A 36 -4.18 9.78 19.47
CA LEU A 36 -5.40 10.06 18.73
C LEU A 36 -6.18 11.23 19.37
N PRO A 37 -6.94 12.01 18.59
CA PRO A 37 -7.88 12.98 19.14
C PRO A 37 -8.91 12.33 20.08
N ARG A 38 -9.35 13.07 21.10
CA ARG A 38 -10.34 12.57 22.09
C ARG A 38 -11.74 12.37 21.50
N ASP A 39 -12.13 13.20 20.53
CA ASP A 39 -13.41 13.06 19.86
C ASP A 39 -13.34 11.95 18.81
N PRO A 40 -14.12 10.85 18.96
CA PRO A 40 -14.09 9.70 18.06
C PRO A 40 -14.42 10.03 16.60
N GLN A 41 -15.19 11.10 16.35
CA GLN A 41 -15.59 11.50 15.00
C GLN A 41 -14.57 12.43 14.32
N THR A 42 -13.48 12.78 15.01
CA THR A 42 -12.44 13.62 14.43
C THR A 42 -11.71 12.87 13.32
N PRO A 43 -11.59 13.42 12.10
CA PRO A 43 -10.74 12.88 11.04
C PRO A 43 -9.28 12.84 11.49
N VAL A 44 -8.66 11.67 11.44
CA VAL A 44 -7.24 11.44 11.75
C VAL A 44 -6.40 11.25 10.51
N ILE A 45 -6.98 10.75 9.41
CA ILE A 45 -6.34 10.65 8.10
C ILE A 45 -7.32 11.18 7.05
N GLU A 46 -6.86 12.07 6.17
CA GLU A 46 -7.61 12.53 5.01
C GLU A 46 -6.73 12.46 3.77
N LEU A 47 -7.28 11.95 2.67
CA LEU A 47 -6.67 12.01 1.34
C LEU A 47 -7.52 12.90 0.45
N PHE A 48 -6.88 13.87 -0.20
CA PHE A 48 -7.52 14.71 -1.20
C PHE A 48 -6.75 14.71 -2.51
N THR A 49 -7.45 15.05 -3.57
CA THR A 49 -6.85 15.43 -4.85
C THR A 49 -7.31 16.81 -5.27
N SER A 50 -6.47 17.53 -5.99
CA SER A 50 -6.80 18.80 -6.61
C SER A 50 -6.36 18.74 -8.06
N SER A 51 -7.30 18.90 -8.98
CA SER A 51 -6.95 19.12 -10.39
C SER A 51 -6.20 20.46 -10.45
N GLY A 52 -5.01 20.53 -11.07
CA GLY A 52 -4.19 21.75 -11.14
C GLY A 52 -4.82 22.95 -11.88
N ARG A 53 -6.15 22.99 -12.03
CA ARG A 53 -6.92 24.14 -12.49
C ARG A 53 -7.09 25.12 -11.32
N ALA A 54 -6.82 26.40 -11.58
CA ALA A 54 -6.89 27.48 -10.59
C ALA A 54 -8.28 27.66 -9.93
N ASP A 55 -9.34 27.07 -10.48
CA ASP A 55 -10.73 27.31 -10.05
C ASP A 55 -11.30 26.32 -9.03
N SER A 56 -10.66 25.18 -8.74
CA SER A 56 -11.13 24.31 -7.66
C SER A 56 -10.72 24.89 -6.31
N ARG A 57 -11.53 25.81 -5.76
CA ARG A 57 -11.32 26.42 -4.45
C ARG A 57 -11.28 25.41 -3.29
N ARG A 58 -11.74 24.18 -3.52
CA ARG A 58 -11.70 23.08 -2.54
C ARG A 58 -11.17 21.81 -3.22
N PRO A 59 -10.19 21.12 -2.62
CA PRO A 59 -9.73 19.85 -3.15
C PRO A 59 -10.80 18.77 -2.93
N ASP A 60 -10.87 17.82 -3.86
CA ASP A 60 -11.80 16.70 -3.83
C ASP A 60 -11.32 15.69 -2.79
N ARG A 61 -12.12 15.48 -1.76
CA ARG A 61 -11.84 14.52 -0.69
C ARG A 61 -12.09 13.11 -1.21
N MET A 62 -11.08 12.25 -1.14
CA MET A 62 -11.16 10.86 -1.59
C MET A 62 -11.37 9.86 -0.44
N LEU A 63 -10.72 10.10 0.69
CA LEU A 63 -10.72 9.22 1.86
C LEU A 63 -10.78 10.05 3.14
N VAL A 64 -11.55 9.57 4.11
CA VAL A 64 -11.50 10.02 5.50
C VAL A 64 -11.46 8.80 6.41
N VAL A 65 -10.55 8.82 7.37
CA VAL A 65 -10.52 7.89 8.50
C VAL A 65 -10.68 8.71 9.78
N THR A 66 -11.64 8.36 10.63
CA THR A 66 -11.88 9.02 11.93
C THR A 66 -11.20 8.27 13.07
N ALA A 67 -11.09 8.92 14.23
CA ALA A 67 -10.42 8.38 15.41
C ALA A 67 -11.07 7.10 15.97
N ASP A 68 -12.35 6.84 15.65
CA ASP A 68 -13.05 5.59 15.99
C ASP A 68 -12.91 4.45 14.97
N GLY A 69 -12.06 4.66 13.95
CA GLY A 69 -11.78 3.70 12.89
C GLY A 69 -12.77 3.72 11.74
N THR A 70 -13.78 4.60 11.72
CA THR A 70 -14.69 4.70 10.56
C THR A 70 -13.92 5.20 9.34
N VAL A 71 -14.06 4.46 8.23
CA VAL A 71 -13.46 4.78 6.94
C VAL A 71 -14.58 5.16 5.98
N ALA A 72 -14.47 6.34 5.36
CA ALA A 72 -15.38 6.79 4.32
C ALA A 72 -14.61 7.09 3.04
N VAL A 73 -15.04 6.47 1.94
CA VAL A 73 -14.47 6.66 0.60
C VAL A 73 -15.47 7.40 -0.27
N ALA A 74 -15.02 8.48 -0.91
CA ALA A 74 -15.88 9.25 -1.79
C ALA A 74 -16.23 8.47 -3.07
N ALA A 75 -17.47 8.67 -3.51
CA ALA A 75 -17.97 8.21 -4.80
C ALA A 75 -17.21 8.90 -5.94
N GLY A 76 -16.26 8.22 -6.58
CA GLY A 76 -15.60 8.73 -7.77
C GLY A 76 -16.60 9.05 -8.89
N ASN A 77 -16.51 10.26 -9.44
CA ASN A 77 -17.14 10.74 -10.69
C ASN A 77 -18.66 10.42 -10.85
N GLY A 78 -19.40 10.27 -9.75
CA GLY A 78 -20.86 10.18 -9.74
C GLY A 78 -21.48 8.82 -10.09
N VAL A 79 -20.68 7.77 -10.35
CA VAL A 79 -21.22 6.41 -10.61
C VAL A 79 -20.93 5.44 -9.45
N ALA A 80 -19.81 5.62 -8.75
CA ALA A 80 -19.51 4.78 -7.59
C ALA A 80 -20.43 5.13 -6.42
N ARG A 81 -20.86 4.13 -5.65
CA ARG A 81 -21.53 4.38 -4.36
C ARG A 81 -20.49 4.86 -3.36
N GLN A 82 -20.89 5.71 -2.41
CA GLN A 82 -20.07 5.98 -1.25
C GLN A 82 -19.90 4.66 -0.49
N SER A 83 -18.65 4.27 -0.25
CA SER A 83 -18.32 3.07 0.51
C SER A 83 -17.86 3.45 1.90
N SER A 84 -18.26 2.66 2.90
CA SER A 84 -17.80 2.83 4.27
C SER A 84 -17.37 1.48 4.85
N ALA A 85 -16.31 1.50 5.62
CA ALA A 85 -15.84 0.37 6.42
C ALA A 85 -15.49 0.85 7.82
N ARG A 86 -15.13 -0.08 8.68
CA ARG A 86 -14.62 0.23 10.02
C ARG A 86 -13.37 -0.58 10.27
N LEU A 87 -12.29 0.11 10.62
CA LEU A 87 -11.09 -0.48 11.17
C LEU A 87 -11.31 -0.72 12.66
N SER A 88 -10.81 -1.84 13.16
CA SER A 88 -10.54 -2.00 14.59
C SER A 88 -9.51 -0.97 15.05
N ARG A 89 -9.41 -0.79 16.37
CA ARG A 89 -8.43 0.11 16.95
C ARG A 89 -7.00 -0.28 16.56
N ASP A 90 -6.70 -1.57 16.61
CA ASP A 90 -5.36 -2.09 16.29
C ASP A 90 -5.03 -1.87 14.81
N GLU A 91 -5.98 -2.14 13.90
CA GLU A 91 -5.78 -1.85 12.46
C GLU A 91 -5.59 -0.36 12.17
N LEU A 92 -6.29 0.53 12.90
CA LEU A 92 -6.09 1.97 12.77
C LEU A 92 -4.70 2.39 13.26
N LEU A 93 -4.25 1.85 14.40
CA LEU A 93 -2.93 2.14 14.96
C LEU A 93 -1.83 1.58 14.07
N ASP A 94 -1.99 0.39 13.52
CA ASP A 94 -1.08 -0.22 12.54
C ASP A 94 -0.99 0.64 11.28
N LEU A 95 -2.12 1.10 10.74
CA LEU A 95 -2.14 2.01 9.60
C LEU A 95 -1.38 3.31 9.89
N LEU A 96 -1.64 3.94 11.04
CA LEU A 96 -0.93 5.17 11.41
C LEU A 96 0.56 4.91 11.65
N SER A 97 0.91 3.81 12.30
CA SER A 97 2.29 3.40 12.53
C SER A 97 3.03 3.17 11.21
N ASP A 98 2.40 2.53 10.23
CA ASP A 98 2.97 2.31 8.90
C ASP A 98 3.21 3.65 8.17
N LEU A 99 2.22 4.54 8.17
CA LEU A 99 2.36 5.87 7.56
C LEU A 99 3.47 6.71 8.24
N ILE A 100 3.58 6.65 9.56
CA ILE A 100 4.53 7.48 10.34
C ILE A 100 5.93 6.88 10.34
N SER A 101 6.05 5.56 10.56
CA SER A 101 7.32 4.89 10.79
C SER A 101 7.94 4.36 9.50
N THR A 102 7.15 3.64 8.68
CA THR A 102 7.61 3.10 7.40
C THR A 102 7.75 4.20 6.37
N HIS A 103 6.71 5.03 6.21
CA HIS A 103 6.66 6.05 5.16
C HIS A 103 7.07 7.44 5.62
N ARG A 104 7.44 7.62 6.89
CA ARG A 104 8.00 8.88 7.43
C ARG A 104 7.19 10.13 7.08
N ILE A 105 5.87 10.00 6.92
CA ILE A 105 5.05 11.07 6.33
C ILE A 105 5.06 12.36 7.17
N LEU A 106 5.27 12.26 8.49
CA LEU A 106 5.39 13.41 9.39
C LEU A 106 6.72 14.17 9.24
N GLN A 107 7.73 13.56 8.61
CA GLN A 107 9.00 14.19 8.27
C GLN A 107 8.96 14.84 6.88
N CYS A 108 8.05 14.40 6.01
CA CYS A 108 7.87 14.99 4.68
C CYS A 108 7.32 16.42 4.78
N ARG A 109 7.85 17.31 3.93
CA ARG A 109 7.31 18.65 3.72
C ARG A 109 7.09 18.93 2.23
N SER A 110 6.03 19.67 1.92
CA SER A 110 5.64 19.95 0.52
C SER A 110 6.73 20.69 -0.28
N ASP A 111 7.44 21.61 0.37
CA ASP A 111 8.56 22.35 -0.22
C ASP A 111 9.78 21.47 -0.46
N GLN A 112 10.10 20.59 0.50
CA GLN A 112 11.20 19.62 0.37
C GLN A 112 10.96 18.64 -0.78
N LEU A 113 9.75 18.11 -0.93
CA LEU A 113 9.38 17.21 -2.03
C LEU A 113 9.68 17.84 -3.40
N LEU A 114 9.29 19.10 -3.57
CA LEU A 114 9.53 19.84 -4.82
C LEU A 114 11.02 20.09 -5.05
N GLN A 115 11.77 20.46 -4.00
CA GLN A 115 13.22 20.70 -4.10
C GLN A 115 14.01 19.43 -4.42
N GLU A 116 13.66 18.29 -3.82
CA GLU A 116 14.28 17.00 -4.12
C GLU A 116 13.99 16.56 -5.56
N ALA A 117 12.73 16.65 -5.99
CA ALA A 117 12.33 16.38 -7.37
C ALA A 117 13.07 17.28 -8.38
N GLU A 118 13.19 18.58 -8.09
CA GLU A 118 13.93 19.52 -8.92
C GLU A 118 15.42 19.17 -9.00
N ARG A 119 16.05 18.85 -7.86
CA ARG A 119 17.46 18.47 -7.82
C ARG A 119 17.71 17.19 -8.61
N ALA A 120 16.86 16.17 -8.43
CA ALA A 120 16.94 14.90 -9.15
C ALA A 120 16.71 15.09 -10.64
N GLY A 121 15.70 15.89 -11.03
CA GLY A 121 15.42 16.23 -12.42
C GLY A 121 16.60 16.91 -13.12
N ARG A 122 17.22 17.90 -12.48
CA ARG A 122 18.42 18.56 -13.03
C ARG A 122 19.61 17.60 -13.16
N ALA A 123 19.82 16.72 -12.19
CA ALA A 123 20.92 15.75 -12.22
C ALA A 123 20.74 14.70 -13.34
N ALA A 124 19.50 14.25 -13.57
CA ALA A 124 19.16 13.27 -14.60
C ALA A 124 18.92 13.88 -15.99
N GLY A 125 18.85 15.21 -16.12
CA GLY A 125 18.45 15.87 -17.36
C GLY A 125 16.98 15.65 -17.74
N LEU A 126 16.12 15.36 -16.75
CA LEU A 126 14.70 15.07 -16.93
C LEU A 126 13.83 16.20 -16.37
N ASP A 127 12.67 16.45 -16.99
CA ASP A 127 11.71 17.40 -16.45
C ASP A 127 11.02 16.84 -15.19
N TRP A 128 10.91 17.69 -14.17
CA TRP A 128 10.24 17.43 -12.90
C TRP A 128 8.90 18.17 -12.78
N LYS A 129 8.57 19.05 -13.75
CA LYS A 129 7.33 19.80 -13.77
C LYS A 129 6.31 19.10 -14.64
N PHE A 130 5.16 18.78 -14.06
CA PHE A 130 4.03 18.21 -14.77
C PHE A 130 2.87 19.20 -14.76
N PRO A 131 2.81 20.14 -15.73
CA PRO A 131 1.73 21.10 -15.78
C PRO A 131 0.39 20.37 -15.89
N LYS A 132 -0.61 20.82 -15.13
CA LYS A 132 -1.97 20.24 -15.06
C LYS A 132 -2.05 18.85 -14.41
N ALA A 133 -0.96 18.28 -13.91
CA ALA A 133 -1.04 17.05 -13.13
C ALA A 133 -1.83 17.28 -11.83
N THR A 134 -2.42 16.20 -11.32
CA THR A 134 -3.14 16.21 -10.06
C THR A 134 -2.17 16.46 -8.90
N THR A 135 -2.56 17.35 -7.99
CA THR A 135 -1.92 17.50 -6.69
C THR A 135 -2.63 16.61 -5.69
N THR A 136 -1.89 15.71 -5.07
CA THR A 136 -2.37 14.87 -3.98
C THR A 136 -2.02 15.52 -2.65
N ILE A 137 -2.95 15.47 -1.70
CA ILE A 137 -2.81 16.04 -0.36
C ILE A 137 -3.09 14.95 0.66
N ILE A 138 -2.11 14.63 1.50
CA ILE A 138 -2.28 13.76 2.66
C ILE A 138 -2.28 14.64 3.90
N ARG A 139 -3.34 14.54 4.70
CA ARG A 139 -3.44 15.22 5.99
C ARG A 139 -3.58 14.20 7.10
N ILE A 140 -2.75 14.33 8.12
CA ILE A 140 -2.79 13.52 9.33
C ILE A 140 -3.04 14.42 10.52
N ARG A 141 -4.02 14.07 11.34
CA ARG A 141 -4.34 14.78 12.58
C ARG A 141 -4.15 13.85 13.76
N LEU A 142 -3.29 14.29 14.66
CA LEU A 142 -3.04 13.66 15.95
C LEU A 142 -3.44 14.66 17.06
N SER A 143 -3.36 14.24 18.31
CA SER A 143 -3.63 15.09 19.48
C SER A 143 -2.70 16.30 19.53
N GLY A 144 -1.46 16.16 19.03
CA GLY A 144 -0.45 17.22 18.98
C GLY A 144 -0.60 18.22 17.82
N GLY A 145 -1.49 17.97 16.85
CA GLY A 145 -1.69 18.90 15.73
C GLY A 145 -2.08 18.24 14.42
N VAL A 146 -2.01 19.04 13.36
CA VAL A 146 -2.33 18.62 11.98
C VAL A 146 -1.08 18.78 11.13
N HIS A 147 -0.69 17.70 10.45
CA HIS A 147 0.37 17.69 9.45
C HIS A 147 -0.25 17.52 8.06
N GLU A 148 0.16 18.34 7.11
CA GLU A 148 -0.35 18.30 5.73
C GLU A 148 0.80 18.34 4.73
N VAL A 149 0.82 17.39 3.82
CA VAL A 149 1.83 17.29 2.76
C VAL A 149 1.14 17.25 1.41
N ARG A 150 1.64 18.06 0.48
CA ARG A 150 1.12 18.19 -0.88
C ARG A 150 2.20 17.79 -1.88
N CYS A 151 1.84 16.96 -2.85
CA CYS A 151 2.73 16.56 -3.92
C CYS A 151 1.98 16.53 -5.26
N THR A 152 2.47 17.26 -6.25
CA THR A 152 1.94 17.21 -7.61
C THR A 152 2.59 16.08 -8.37
N ALA A 153 1.78 15.25 -9.03
CA ALA A 153 2.26 14.11 -9.80
C ALA A 153 3.10 13.11 -8.97
N ALA A 154 2.68 12.84 -7.72
CA ALA A 154 3.43 12.02 -6.77
C ALA A 154 3.95 10.69 -7.34
N GLU A 155 3.07 9.90 -7.96
CA GLU A 155 3.42 8.60 -8.56
C GLU A 155 4.42 8.75 -9.71
N LEU A 156 4.23 9.73 -10.60
CA LEU A 156 5.15 9.99 -11.72
C LEU A 156 6.52 10.47 -11.24
N LEU A 157 6.56 11.31 -10.21
CA LEU A 157 7.81 11.77 -9.61
C LEU A 157 8.54 10.62 -8.92
N ALA A 158 7.82 9.76 -8.18
CA ALA A 158 8.43 8.61 -7.53
C ALA A 158 8.97 7.60 -8.56
N GLU A 159 8.25 7.36 -9.65
CA GLU A 159 8.75 6.50 -10.72
C GLU A 159 9.99 7.09 -11.40
N ARG A 160 9.98 8.40 -11.68
CA ARG A 160 11.04 9.08 -12.42
C ARG A 160 12.30 9.33 -11.57
N PHE A 161 12.14 9.54 -10.27
CA PHE A 161 13.22 9.91 -9.34
C PHE A 161 13.27 8.95 -8.15
N PRO A 162 13.76 7.70 -8.35
CA PRO A 162 13.83 6.69 -7.29
C PRO A 162 14.70 7.11 -6.10
N ASP A 163 15.71 7.96 -6.32
CA ASP A 163 16.64 8.40 -5.27
C ASP A 163 16.12 9.61 -4.45
N ALA A 164 14.97 10.18 -4.82
CA ALA A 164 14.34 11.25 -4.05
C ALA A 164 13.55 10.66 -2.87
N GLU A 165 14.23 10.37 -1.77
CA GLU A 165 13.68 9.66 -0.60
C GLU A 165 12.35 10.25 -0.11
N SER A 166 12.24 11.58 -0.01
CA SER A 166 10.99 12.19 0.47
C SER A 166 9.82 11.91 -0.49
N VAL A 167 10.09 11.91 -1.80
CA VAL A 167 9.11 11.59 -2.84
C VAL A 167 8.69 10.13 -2.75
N GLN A 168 9.63 9.21 -2.53
CA GLN A 168 9.33 7.79 -2.31
C GLN A 168 8.49 7.58 -1.05
N ASN A 169 8.85 8.23 0.05
CA ASN A 169 8.12 8.20 1.31
C ASN A 169 6.67 8.68 1.15
N PHE A 170 6.47 9.83 0.50
CA PHE A 170 5.13 10.34 0.20
C PHE A 170 4.34 9.38 -0.71
N ASN A 171 4.98 8.84 -1.75
CA ASN A 171 4.32 7.93 -2.68
C ASN A 171 3.96 6.59 -2.02
N GLY A 172 4.82 6.05 -1.15
CA GLY A 172 4.50 4.86 -0.36
C GLY A 172 3.27 5.07 0.53
N ALA A 173 3.20 6.20 1.23
CA ALA A 173 2.02 6.57 2.01
C ALA A 173 0.76 6.71 1.13
N LEU A 174 0.89 7.31 -0.06
CA LEU A 174 -0.21 7.41 -1.02
C LEU A 174 -0.72 6.04 -1.48
N LEU A 175 0.18 5.14 -1.90
CA LEU A 175 -0.16 3.79 -2.33
C LEU A 175 -0.83 3.00 -1.19
N ARG A 176 -0.33 3.15 0.04
CA ARG A 176 -0.94 2.53 1.22
C ARG A 176 -2.38 2.99 1.47
N LEU A 177 -2.67 4.28 1.28
CA LEU A 177 -4.01 4.84 1.42
C LEU A 177 -4.92 4.49 0.24
N GLN A 178 -4.39 4.42 -0.99
CA GLN A 178 -5.13 3.92 -2.16
C GLN A 178 -5.51 2.45 -1.99
N ASN A 179 -4.62 1.63 -1.40
CA ASN A 179 -4.94 0.26 -1.04
C ASN A 179 -6.11 0.19 -0.02
N LEU A 180 -6.10 1.04 1.01
CA LEU A 180 -7.22 1.11 1.95
C LEU A 180 -8.54 1.50 1.26
N ILE A 181 -8.50 2.45 0.32
CA ILE A 181 -9.66 2.81 -0.52
C ILE A 181 -10.17 1.57 -1.26
N ALA A 182 -9.27 0.84 -1.93
CA ALA A 182 -9.62 -0.34 -2.71
C ALA A 182 -10.24 -1.45 -1.84
N VAL A 183 -9.63 -1.78 -0.70
CA VAL A 183 -10.16 -2.76 0.26
C VAL A 183 -11.54 -2.34 0.76
N THR A 184 -11.74 -1.05 1.06
CA THR A 184 -13.04 -0.51 1.49
C THR A 184 -14.09 -0.61 0.40
N GLN A 185 -13.73 -0.35 -0.86
CA GLN A 185 -14.63 -0.45 -2.01
C GLN A 185 -15.06 -1.89 -2.33
N ILE A 186 -14.19 -2.87 -2.08
CA ILE A 186 -14.51 -4.30 -2.26
C ILE A 186 -15.54 -4.78 -1.22
N GLY A 187 -15.51 -4.23 0.00
CA GLY A 187 -16.37 -4.66 1.10
C GLY A 187 -15.61 -4.91 2.42
N GLY A 188 -14.35 -4.49 2.52
CA GLY A 188 -13.53 -4.65 3.72
C GLY A 188 -12.57 -5.84 3.65
N ALA A 189 -11.89 -6.10 4.77
CA ALA A 189 -10.77 -7.04 4.85
C ALA A 189 -11.15 -8.49 4.53
N ALA A 190 -12.32 -8.96 5.00
CA ALA A 190 -12.77 -10.32 4.77
C ALA A 190 -12.98 -10.62 3.28
N GLU A 191 -13.60 -9.69 2.56
CA GLU A 191 -13.83 -9.84 1.12
C GLU A 191 -12.54 -9.67 0.32
N ALA A 192 -11.65 -8.76 0.74
CA ALA A 192 -10.30 -8.67 0.17
C ALA A 192 -9.54 -10.00 0.30
N GLN A 193 -9.58 -10.64 1.48
CA GLN A 193 -8.94 -11.93 1.70
C GLN A 193 -9.53 -13.04 0.83
N ARG A 194 -10.86 -13.11 0.69
CA ARG A 194 -11.53 -14.07 -0.20
C ARG A 194 -11.02 -13.95 -1.64
N LEU A 195 -10.86 -12.73 -2.14
CA LEU A 195 -10.32 -12.48 -3.48
C LEU A 195 -8.84 -12.86 -3.60
N CYS A 196 -8.04 -12.61 -2.55
CA CYS A 196 -6.66 -13.11 -2.48
C CYS A 196 -6.61 -14.63 -2.57
N ASP A 197 -7.49 -15.34 -1.87
CA ASP A 197 -7.53 -16.80 -1.87
C ASP A 197 -7.87 -17.35 -3.27
N ILE A 198 -8.80 -16.70 -3.98
CA ILE A 198 -9.13 -17.01 -5.39
C ILE A 198 -7.93 -16.78 -6.30
N ALA A 199 -7.30 -15.61 -6.23
CA ALA A 199 -6.13 -15.28 -7.02
C ALA A 199 -4.95 -16.24 -6.75
N ASN A 200 -4.71 -16.58 -5.49
CA ASN A 200 -3.66 -17.52 -5.06
C ASN A 200 -3.95 -18.96 -5.46
N SER A 201 -5.22 -19.35 -5.51
CA SER A 201 -5.60 -20.64 -6.07
C SER A 201 -5.21 -20.75 -7.54
N GLU A 202 -5.50 -19.71 -8.34
CA GLU A 202 -5.13 -19.69 -9.75
C GLU A 202 -3.61 -19.68 -9.95
N LEU A 203 -2.87 -18.87 -9.18
CA LEU A 203 -1.40 -18.84 -9.25
C LEU A 203 -0.78 -20.23 -9.03
N ARG A 204 -1.33 -21.01 -8.07
CA ARG A 204 -0.87 -22.38 -7.83
C ARG A 204 -1.18 -23.31 -9.01
N VAL A 205 -2.34 -23.17 -9.65
CA VAL A 205 -2.74 -23.98 -10.81
C VAL A 205 -1.86 -23.70 -12.02
N THR A 206 -1.49 -22.44 -12.25
CA THR A 206 -0.60 -22.06 -13.37
C THR A 206 0.88 -22.41 -13.11
N GLY A 207 1.21 -22.92 -11.92
CA GLY A 207 2.58 -23.26 -11.53
C GLY A 207 3.44 -22.05 -11.18
N ASP A 208 2.80 -20.90 -10.94
CA ASP A 208 3.48 -19.70 -10.49
C ASP A 208 3.98 -19.87 -9.05
N ARG A 209 5.29 -19.75 -8.87
CA ARG A 209 5.97 -19.98 -7.59
C ARG A 209 6.19 -18.71 -6.76
N ARG A 210 5.69 -17.57 -7.24
CA ARG A 210 5.79 -16.32 -6.49
C ARG A 210 5.09 -16.42 -5.14
N ASN A 211 5.47 -15.53 -4.24
CA ASN A 211 4.69 -15.29 -3.04
C ASN A 211 3.25 -14.94 -3.47
N GLY A 212 2.26 -15.56 -2.82
CA GLY A 212 0.86 -15.27 -3.12
C GLY A 212 0.53 -13.81 -2.90
N VAL A 213 -0.50 -13.32 -3.59
CA VAL A 213 -1.04 -11.98 -3.34
C VAL A 213 -1.73 -11.91 -1.99
N THR A 214 -1.66 -10.73 -1.40
CA THR A 214 -2.30 -10.35 -0.14
C THR A 214 -3.22 -9.16 -0.35
N ALA A 215 -4.00 -8.81 0.67
CA ALA A 215 -4.88 -7.63 0.60
C ALA A 215 -4.09 -6.33 0.37
N ARG A 216 -2.79 -6.28 0.73
CA ARG A 216 -1.92 -5.11 0.50
C ARG A 216 -1.56 -4.92 -0.99
N ASP A 217 -1.67 -5.98 -1.79
CA ASP A 217 -1.34 -5.95 -3.20
C ASP A 217 -2.51 -5.46 -4.07
N ILE A 218 -3.70 -5.29 -3.48
CA ILE A 218 -4.87 -4.73 -4.18
C ILE A 218 -4.59 -3.27 -4.54
N GLN A 219 -4.61 -2.98 -5.84
CA GLN A 219 -4.32 -1.67 -6.39
C GLN A 219 -5.58 -0.92 -6.83
N SER A 220 -6.52 -1.61 -7.47
CA SER A 220 -7.72 -0.95 -7.98
C SER A 220 -8.94 -1.85 -8.01
N VAL A 221 -10.10 -1.19 -7.90
CA VAL A 221 -11.42 -1.82 -7.92
C VAL A 221 -12.28 -1.02 -8.87
N ARG A 222 -12.88 -1.72 -9.83
CA ARG A 222 -13.83 -1.12 -10.77
C ARG A 222 -15.10 -1.93 -10.72
N GLU A 223 -16.22 -1.25 -10.49
CA GLU A 223 -17.54 -1.85 -10.55
C GLU A 223 -18.35 -1.12 -11.62
N ASN A 224 -19.01 -1.86 -12.51
CA ASN A 224 -19.91 -1.29 -13.50
C ASN A 224 -21.37 -1.36 -13.04
N ARG A 225 -22.28 -0.73 -13.80
CA ARG A 225 -23.71 -0.71 -13.48
C ARG A 225 -24.40 -2.08 -13.53
N GLN A 226 -23.77 -3.08 -14.16
CA GLN A 226 -24.27 -4.45 -14.27
C GLN A 226 -23.77 -5.33 -13.12
N GLY A 227 -23.06 -4.76 -12.13
CA GLY A 227 -22.50 -5.53 -11.01
C GLY A 227 -21.27 -6.35 -11.38
N LEU A 228 -20.67 -6.12 -12.55
CA LEU A 228 -19.35 -6.68 -12.88
C LEU A 228 -18.30 -5.92 -12.07
N ARG A 229 -17.53 -6.67 -11.28
CA ARG A 229 -16.44 -6.16 -10.47
C ARG A 229 -15.11 -6.67 -11.01
N LEU A 230 -14.19 -5.76 -11.29
CA LEU A 230 -12.80 -6.04 -11.63
C LEU A 230 -11.93 -5.57 -10.47
N VAL A 231 -11.17 -6.50 -9.89
CA VAL A 231 -10.17 -6.23 -8.85
C VAL A 231 -8.79 -6.54 -9.41
N GLN A 232 -7.87 -5.60 -9.25
CA GLN A 232 -6.50 -5.74 -9.75
C GLN A 232 -5.51 -5.78 -8.60
N PHE A 233 -4.63 -6.77 -8.63
CA PHE A 233 -3.51 -6.94 -7.72
C PHE A 233 -2.21 -6.66 -8.49
N HIS A 234 -1.30 -5.91 -7.89
CA HIS A 234 0.03 -5.72 -8.42
C HIS A 234 1.01 -6.60 -7.63
N LEU A 235 1.54 -7.63 -8.28
CA LEU A 235 2.53 -8.51 -7.69
C LEU A 235 3.92 -8.06 -8.12
N SER A 236 4.66 -7.51 -7.17
CA SER A 236 6.06 -7.14 -7.37
C SER A 236 6.93 -8.39 -7.54
N GLN A 237 8.03 -8.21 -8.26
CA GLN A 237 9.10 -9.19 -8.41
C GLN A 237 9.56 -9.74 -7.06
N ASP A 238 9.88 -11.02 -7.01
CA ASP A 238 10.43 -11.65 -5.81
C ASP A 238 11.82 -11.09 -5.46
N ASP A 239 12.24 -11.25 -4.21
CA ASP A 239 13.53 -10.74 -3.72
C ASP A 239 14.73 -11.31 -4.50
N ASN A 240 14.55 -12.48 -5.14
CA ASN A 240 15.57 -13.13 -5.95
C ASN A 240 15.65 -12.57 -7.38
N GLY A 241 14.66 -11.79 -7.80
CA GLY A 241 14.59 -11.22 -9.13
C GLY A 241 14.25 -12.20 -10.25
N ASP A 242 13.82 -13.42 -9.93
CA ASP A 242 13.58 -14.48 -10.91
C ASP A 242 12.23 -14.29 -11.62
N SER A 243 11.24 -13.71 -10.94
CA SER A 243 9.91 -13.55 -11.49
C SER A 243 9.63 -12.10 -11.93
N PRO A 244 9.15 -11.84 -13.17
CA PRO A 244 8.75 -10.49 -13.55
C PRO A 244 7.55 -10.01 -12.70
N ASN A 245 7.38 -8.69 -12.60
CA ASN A 245 6.16 -8.11 -12.07
C ASN A 245 4.95 -8.68 -12.84
N ALA A 246 3.81 -8.87 -12.16
CA ALA A 246 2.56 -9.16 -12.87
C ALA A 246 1.40 -8.36 -12.31
N LEU A 247 0.43 -8.15 -13.19
CA LEU A 247 -0.90 -7.71 -12.85
C LEU A 247 -1.82 -8.93 -12.81
N ILE A 248 -2.45 -9.16 -11.67
CA ILE A 248 -3.45 -10.22 -11.51
C ILE A 248 -4.82 -9.54 -11.48
N SER A 249 -5.69 -9.94 -12.38
CA SER A 249 -7.05 -9.40 -12.48
C SER A 249 -8.05 -10.47 -12.08
N VAL A 250 -8.89 -10.18 -11.09
CA VAL A 250 -10.03 -11.02 -10.70
C VAL A 250 -11.30 -10.32 -11.14
N VAL A 251 -12.09 -10.99 -11.98
CA VAL A 251 -13.35 -10.49 -12.52
C VAL A 251 -14.49 -11.32 -11.96
N GLU A 252 -15.45 -10.67 -11.32
CA GLU A 252 -16.64 -11.31 -10.74
C GLU A 252 -17.93 -10.68 -11.26
N SER A 253 -18.96 -11.49 -11.47
CA SER A 253 -20.33 -11.06 -11.69
C SER A 253 -21.26 -11.89 -10.80
N GLN A 254 -22.51 -11.44 -10.60
CA GLN A 254 -23.47 -12.19 -9.77
C GLN A 254 -23.82 -13.57 -10.33
N ASP A 255 -23.74 -13.72 -11.66
CA ASP A 255 -24.22 -14.91 -12.37
C ASP A 255 -23.10 -15.87 -12.83
N SER A 256 -21.83 -15.52 -12.58
CA SER A 256 -20.69 -16.31 -13.07
C SER A 256 -19.62 -16.48 -11.99
N PRO A 257 -18.89 -17.62 -11.99
CA PRO A 257 -17.73 -17.78 -11.12
C PRO A 257 -16.67 -16.71 -11.43
N ALA A 258 -15.87 -16.37 -10.41
CA ALA A 258 -14.74 -15.48 -10.54
C ALA A 258 -13.77 -15.99 -11.62
N GLN A 259 -13.35 -15.09 -12.52
CA GLN A 259 -12.31 -15.38 -13.51
C GLN A 259 -11.03 -14.66 -13.12
N VAL A 260 -9.91 -15.37 -13.19
CA VAL A 260 -8.59 -14.82 -12.86
C VAL A 260 -7.75 -14.77 -14.13
N THR A 261 -7.09 -13.63 -14.36
CA THR A 261 -6.14 -13.44 -15.45
C THR A 261 -4.82 -12.93 -14.90
N ILE A 262 -3.71 -13.56 -15.28
CA ILE A 262 -2.37 -13.18 -14.87
C ILE A 262 -1.67 -12.56 -16.09
N THR A 263 -1.30 -11.29 -16.00
CA THR A 263 -0.61 -10.56 -17.08
C THR A 263 0.80 -10.22 -16.64
N PRO A 264 1.84 -10.83 -17.22
CA PRO A 264 3.22 -10.42 -17.01
C PRO A 264 3.39 -8.96 -17.41
N LEU A 265 4.03 -8.17 -16.56
CA LEU A 265 4.38 -6.80 -16.86
C LEU A 265 5.83 -6.77 -17.36
N PRO A 266 6.15 -5.93 -18.36
CA PRO A 266 7.51 -5.79 -18.83
C PRO A 266 8.40 -5.30 -17.68
N ARG A 267 9.64 -5.80 -17.64
CA ARG A 267 10.66 -5.21 -16.77
C ARG A 267 10.84 -3.76 -17.19
N ARG A 268 10.73 -2.84 -16.24
CA ARG A 268 11.06 -1.44 -16.47
C ARG A 268 12.57 -1.36 -16.64
N GLU A 269 13.03 -1.10 -17.86
CA GLU A 269 14.43 -0.75 -18.12
C GLU A 269 14.72 0.56 -17.40
N ARG A 270 15.71 0.54 -16.50
CA ARG A 270 16.17 1.72 -15.74
C ARG A 270 17.23 2.47 -16.52
#